data_AF-A0A7V6RJ04-F1
#
_entry.id   AF-A0A7V6RJ04-F1
#
_cell.length_a   1.000
_cell.length_b   1.000
_cell.length_c   1.000
_cell.angle_alpha   90.00
_cell.angle_beta   90.00
_cell.angle_gamma   90.00
#
_symmetry.space_group_name_H-M   'P 1'
#
loop_
_entity.id
_entity.type
_entity.pdbx_description
1 polymer ?
#
loop_
_entity_poly.entity_id
_entity_poly.type
_entity_poly.pdbx_seq_one_letter_code
_entity_poly.pdbx_strand_id
1 'polypeptide(L)'
;MNKSVKTRSKSQKVKIKLNNKSWITKITEYPDKKLCWFLFLLATIIYLPTITFDYVLDDGIVIHENKFTQKGIKGIKEIFTHDSFVGYFGEEVKYVAGGRYRPFTQFIFAIQKELFGFKPWIGHLTNILSYALLMVILFLTIKALLAFPPFNNENAKLIAFISTLLYLFHPIHTEV
;
A
#
# COMPACT_ATOMS: atom_id res chain seq x y z
N MET A 1 -32.08 -0.15 -70.40
CA MET A 1 -33.10 -1.23 -70.34
C MET A 1 -32.55 -2.36 -69.49
N ASN A 2 -33.28 -2.75 -68.43
CA ASN A 2 -33.12 -3.88 -67.49
C ASN A 2 -31.79 -4.07 -66.71
N LYS A 3 -31.70 -3.73 -65.41
CA LYS A 3 -32.28 -4.36 -64.18
C LYS A 3 -31.69 -5.74 -63.79
N SER A 4 -30.94 -5.78 -62.69
CA SER A 4 -31.18 -6.60 -61.47
C SER A 4 -29.92 -6.53 -60.59
N VAL A 5 -29.87 -5.82 -59.46
CA VAL A 5 -30.36 -6.19 -58.11
C VAL A 5 -30.27 -7.68 -57.80
N LYS A 6 -29.25 -8.06 -57.02
CA LYS A 6 -29.17 -9.16 -56.03
C LYS A 6 -27.71 -9.17 -55.53
N THR A 7 -27.34 -9.22 -54.25
CA THR A 7 -28.06 -9.40 -53.00
C THR A 7 -27.04 -9.16 -51.87
N ARG A 8 -27.46 -8.50 -50.80
CA ARG A 8 -26.78 -8.50 -49.49
C ARG A 8 -26.44 -9.94 -49.08
N SER A 9 -25.21 -10.17 -48.63
CA SER A 9 -24.84 -11.39 -47.91
C SER A 9 -23.91 -11.06 -46.75
N LYS A 10 -24.52 -11.04 -45.56
CA LYS A 10 -23.96 -11.46 -44.27
C LYS A 10 -22.71 -10.70 -43.82
N SER A 11 -22.92 -9.59 -43.09
CA SER A 11 -22.86 -9.65 -41.62
C SER A 11 -21.60 -10.38 -41.10
N GLN A 12 -20.44 -9.79 -41.33
CA GLN A 12 -19.28 -10.02 -40.49
C GLN A 12 -19.55 -9.31 -39.16
N LYS A 13 -20.46 -9.89 -38.37
CA LYS A 13 -20.57 -9.63 -36.94
C LYS A 13 -19.24 -10.10 -36.35
N VAL A 14 -18.29 -9.18 -36.24
CA VAL A 14 -17.17 -9.31 -35.32
C VAL A 14 -17.81 -9.51 -33.96
N LYS A 15 -17.90 -10.77 -33.52
CA LYS A 15 -18.22 -11.11 -32.14
C LYS A 15 -17.07 -10.55 -31.31
N ILE A 16 -17.20 -9.31 -30.85
CA ILE A 16 -16.48 -8.83 -29.68
C ILE A 16 -16.98 -9.71 -28.54
N LYS A 17 -16.29 -10.84 -28.31
CA LYS A 17 -16.41 -11.60 -27.07
C LYS A 17 -15.88 -10.67 -25.98
N LEU A 18 -16.76 -9.84 -25.42
CA LEU A 18 -16.51 -9.16 -24.17
C LEU A 18 -16.20 -10.26 -23.16
N ASN A 19 -14.92 -10.43 -22.87
CA ASN A 19 -14.42 -11.43 -21.94
C ASN A 19 -14.93 -11.03 -20.55
N ASN A 20 -16.10 -11.54 -20.17
CA ASN A 20 -16.76 -11.27 -18.89
C ASN A 20 -16.09 -12.07 -17.76
N LYS A 21 -14.75 -12.13 -17.78
CA LYS A 21 -13.95 -12.70 -16.70
C LYS A 21 -14.15 -11.83 -15.47
N SER A 22 -14.67 -12.44 -14.41
CA SER A 22 -14.77 -11.83 -13.09
C SER A 22 -13.43 -11.20 -12.71
N TRP A 23 -13.45 -10.01 -12.09
CA TRP A 23 -12.27 -9.34 -11.56
C TRP A 23 -11.33 -10.27 -10.76
N ILE A 24 -11.90 -11.23 -10.02
CA ILE A 24 -11.17 -12.28 -9.29
C ILE A 24 -10.33 -13.15 -10.24
N THR A 25 -10.90 -13.56 -11.38
CA THR A 25 -10.18 -14.37 -12.38
C THR A 25 -9.07 -13.60 -13.10
N LYS A 26 -9.18 -12.26 -13.19
CA LYS A 26 -8.12 -11.42 -13.73
C LYS A 26 -6.95 -11.28 -12.76
N ILE A 27 -7.22 -11.24 -11.45
CA ILE A 27 -6.18 -11.23 -10.40
C ILE A 27 -5.45 -12.57 -10.35
N THR A 28 -6.17 -13.69 -10.40
CA THR A 28 -5.55 -15.03 -10.31
C THR A 28 -4.72 -15.42 -11.53
N GLU A 29 -5.01 -14.83 -12.69
CA GLU A 29 -4.27 -15.02 -13.95
C GLU A 29 -3.20 -13.95 -14.19
N TYR A 30 -2.95 -13.07 -13.21
CA TYR A 30 -1.98 -11.98 -13.39
C TYR A 30 -0.57 -12.51 -13.73
N PRO A 31 0.08 -11.99 -14.79
CA PRO A 31 1.44 -12.38 -15.12
C PRO A 31 2.39 -12.04 -13.96
N ASP A 32 3.36 -12.90 -13.66
CA ASP A 32 4.31 -12.71 -12.55
C ASP A 32 3.74 -12.76 -11.13
N LYS A 33 2.52 -13.30 -10.94
CA LYS A 33 1.95 -13.54 -9.60
C LYS A 33 2.89 -14.30 -8.64
N LYS A 34 3.70 -15.22 -9.17
CA LYS A 34 4.68 -15.98 -8.38
C LYS A 34 5.74 -15.05 -7.78
N LEU A 35 6.25 -14.08 -8.56
CA LEU A 35 7.21 -13.09 -8.08
C LEU A 35 6.56 -12.14 -7.07
N CYS A 36 5.30 -11.73 -7.29
CA CYS A 36 4.58 -10.89 -6.34
C CYS A 36 4.42 -11.60 -4.99
N TRP A 37 3.98 -12.86 -4.98
CA TRP A 37 3.90 -13.67 -3.77
C TRP A 37 5.26 -13.89 -3.11
N PHE A 38 6.30 -14.13 -3.91
CA PHE A 38 7.66 -14.27 -3.41
C PHE A 38 8.12 -13.00 -2.68
N LEU A 39 7.99 -11.82 -3.29
CA LEU A 39 8.36 -10.54 -2.68
C LEU A 39 7.56 -10.24 -1.42
N PHE A 40 6.24 -10.50 -1.45
CA PHE A 40 5.37 -10.32 -0.29
C PHE A 40 5.80 -11.20 0.89
N LEU A 41 6.03 -12.49 0.64
CA LEU A 41 6.44 -13.44 1.68
C LEU A 41 7.85 -13.14 2.18
N LEU A 42 8.78 -12.80 1.28
CA LEU A 42 10.15 -12.44 1.63
C LEU A 42 10.19 -11.22 2.55
N ALA A 43 9.48 -10.14 2.18
CA ALA A 43 9.34 -8.95 3.03
C ALA A 43 8.70 -9.29 4.38
N THR A 44 7.64 -10.10 4.38
CA THR A 44 6.98 -10.51 5.62
C THR A 44 7.94 -11.25 6.54
N ILE A 45 8.69 -12.23 6.03
CA ILE A 45 9.62 -13.06 6.81
C ILE A 45 10.75 -12.22 7.41
N ILE A 46 11.34 -11.30 6.62
CA ILE A 46 12.48 -10.49 7.06
C ILE A 46 12.10 -9.58 8.23
N TYR A 47 10.91 -8.98 8.19
CA TYR A 47 10.44 -8.05 9.23
C TYR A 47 9.58 -8.72 10.31
N LEU A 48 9.25 -10.01 10.17
CA LEU A 48 8.46 -10.77 11.16
C LEU A 48 9.02 -10.70 12.58
N PRO A 49 10.35 -10.71 12.82
CA PRO A 49 10.90 -10.60 14.18
C PRO A 49 10.44 -9.35 14.93
N THR A 50 10.08 -8.27 14.23
CA THR A 50 9.60 -7.02 14.86
C THR A 50 8.25 -7.19 15.58
N ILE A 51 7.51 -8.26 15.33
CA ILE A 51 6.19 -8.49 15.93
C ILE A 51 6.26 -8.67 17.46
N THR A 52 7.42 -9.06 18.00
CA THR A 52 7.66 -9.25 19.44
C THR A 52 8.26 -8.02 20.11
N PHE A 53 8.48 -6.93 19.38
CA PHE A 53 9.03 -5.71 19.96
C PHE A 53 7.94 -4.90 20.66
N ASP A 54 8.37 -4.08 21.61
CA ASP A 54 7.52 -3.14 22.34
C ASP A 54 7.55 -1.76 21.67
N TYR A 55 6.66 -0.88 22.13
CA TYR A 55 6.68 0.53 21.75
C TYR A 55 8.00 1.20 22.15
N VAL A 56 8.49 2.10 21.29
CA VAL A 56 9.74 2.85 21.49
C VAL A 56 9.43 4.32 21.76
N LEU A 57 10.44 5.13 22.08
CA LEU A 57 10.33 6.50 22.58
C LEU A 57 9.25 7.37 21.89
N ASP A 58 9.28 7.47 20.56
CA ASP A 58 8.35 8.32 19.81
C ASP A 58 6.93 7.76 19.70
N ASP A 59 6.74 6.45 19.93
CA ASP A 59 5.41 5.83 19.90
C ASP A 59 4.53 6.35 21.05
N GLY A 60 5.12 6.69 22.20
CA GLY A 60 4.37 7.26 23.31
C GLY A 60 3.64 8.55 22.90
N ILE A 61 4.36 9.45 22.25
CA ILE A 61 3.88 10.80 21.88
C ILE A 61 2.69 10.72 20.90
N VAL A 62 2.66 9.73 20.01
CA VAL A 62 1.65 9.66 18.93
C VAL A 62 0.59 8.59 19.19
N ILE A 63 0.93 7.52 19.89
CA ILE A 63 0.08 6.34 20.05
C ILE A 63 -0.61 6.33 21.41
N HIS A 64 0.13 5.97 22.47
CA HIS A 64 -0.49 5.59 23.74
C HIS A 64 -0.55 6.71 24.79
N GLU A 65 0.21 7.80 24.64
CA GLU A 65 0.13 8.99 25.52
C GLU A 65 -0.63 10.15 24.85
N ASN A 66 -1.02 9.98 23.58
CA ASN A 66 -1.76 10.99 22.83
C ASN A 66 -3.27 10.92 23.11
N LYS A 67 -3.84 11.95 23.72
CA LYS A 67 -5.27 12.02 24.07
C LYS A 67 -6.18 11.87 22.84
N PHE A 68 -5.76 12.33 21.66
CA PHE A 68 -6.57 12.20 20.45
C PHE A 68 -6.61 10.75 19.96
N THR A 69 -5.47 10.07 19.96
CA THR A 69 -5.38 8.65 19.60
C THR A 69 -6.11 7.77 20.62
N GLN A 70 -6.00 8.07 21.92
CA GLN A 70 -6.71 7.36 22.99
C GLN A 70 -8.25 7.47 22.86
N LYS A 71 -8.79 8.54 22.25
CA LYS A 71 -10.24 8.67 22.01
C LYS A 71 -10.77 7.73 20.92
N GLY A 72 -9.90 7.02 20.19
CA GLY A 72 -10.31 6.13 19.10
C GLY A 72 -11.11 6.87 18.03
N ILE A 73 -12.25 6.29 17.61
CA ILE A 73 -13.12 6.89 16.58
C ILE A 73 -13.60 8.30 16.97
N LYS A 74 -13.80 8.57 18.27
CA LYS A 74 -14.25 9.89 18.74
C LYS A 74 -13.19 10.99 18.57
N GLY A 75 -11.91 10.63 18.43
CA GLY A 75 -10.80 11.57 18.27
C GLY A 75 -10.49 11.94 16.82
N ILE A 76 -11.19 11.37 15.84
CA ILE A 76 -10.89 11.56 14.40
C ILE A 76 -10.92 13.03 14.02
N LYS A 77 -11.92 13.80 14.48
CA LYS A 77 -12.01 15.22 14.15
C LYS A 77 -10.76 15.96 14.61
N GLU A 78 -10.34 15.74 15.86
CA GLU A 78 -9.16 16.38 16.42
C GLU A 78 -7.88 15.99 15.67
N ILE A 79 -7.72 14.71 15.32
CA ILE A 79 -6.57 14.19 14.55
C ILE A 79 -6.41 14.93 13.22
N PHE A 80 -7.52 15.21 12.51
CA PHE A 80 -7.45 15.83 11.19
C PHE A 80 -7.36 17.36 11.20
N THR A 81 -7.63 18.01 12.33
CA THR A 81 -7.65 19.49 12.42
C THR A 81 -6.52 20.08 13.25
N HIS A 82 -5.71 19.27 13.94
CA HIS A 82 -4.64 19.75 14.82
C HIS A 82 -3.28 19.16 14.43
N ASP A 83 -2.21 19.74 14.98
CA ASP A 83 -0.87 19.18 14.94
C ASP A 83 -0.84 17.84 15.71
N SER A 84 -0.07 16.88 15.19
CA SER A 84 0.00 15.50 15.71
C SER A 84 0.34 15.42 17.20
N PHE A 85 1.10 16.37 17.74
CA PHE A 85 1.56 16.34 19.13
C PHE A 85 0.65 17.10 20.10
N VAL A 86 -0.39 17.78 19.63
CA VAL A 86 -1.33 18.53 20.51
C VAL A 86 -2.02 17.60 21.50
N GLY A 87 -2.40 16.40 21.05
CA GLY A 87 -3.01 15.41 21.93
C GLY A 87 -2.06 14.92 23.05
N TYR A 88 -0.75 15.06 22.88
CA TYR A 88 0.25 14.72 23.88
C TYR A 88 0.50 15.88 24.85
N PHE A 89 0.86 17.06 24.33
CA PHE A 89 1.19 18.23 25.16
C PHE A 89 -0.04 18.87 25.81
N GLY A 90 -1.24 18.70 25.22
CA GLY A 90 -2.47 19.32 25.68
C GLY A 90 -2.64 20.79 25.26
N GLU A 91 -1.65 21.36 24.58
CA GLU A 91 -1.64 22.71 24.04
C GLU A 91 -1.07 22.74 22.62
N GLU A 92 -1.44 23.77 21.84
CA GLU A 92 -0.91 23.98 20.50
C GLU A 92 0.50 24.56 20.54
N VAL A 93 1.49 23.70 20.73
CA VAL A 93 2.90 24.11 20.71
C VAL A 93 3.52 23.86 19.34
N LYS A 94 3.80 24.96 18.61
CA LYS A 94 4.48 24.92 17.31
C LYS A 94 5.99 24.93 17.50
N TYR A 95 6.56 23.75 17.78
CA TYR A 95 8.03 23.58 17.92
C TYR A 95 8.80 23.69 16.60
N VAL A 96 8.12 23.58 15.45
CA VAL A 96 8.71 23.64 14.11
C VAL A 96 7.87 24.53 13.20
N ALA A 97 8.53 25.22 12.26
CA ALA A 97 7.84 26.00 11.25
C ALA A 97 6.91 25.10 10.43
N GLY A 98 5.62 25.44 10.37
CA GLY A 98 4.59 24.67 9.65
C GLY A 98 3.92 23.55 10.46
N GLY A 99 4.42 23.21 11.65
CA GLY A 99 3.86 22.12 12.47
C GLY A 99 4.11 20.70 11.91
N ARG A 100 3.53 19.70 12.56
CA ARG A 100 3.61 18.27 12.25
C ARG A 100 2.20 17.78 11.87
N TYR A 101 1.88 17.83 10.59
CA TYR A 101 0.58 17.33 10.09
C TYR A 101 0.71 15.92 9.52
N ARG A 102 0.42 14.90 10.35
CA ARG A 102 0.45 13.46 9.97
C ARG A 102 -0.85 12.73 10.38
N PRO A 103 -2.02 13.24 9.97
CA PRO A 103 -3.31 12.78 10.50
C PRO A 103 -3.61 11.33 10.14
N PHE A 104 -3.20 10.85 8.96
CA PHE A 104 -3.59 9.52 8.49
C PHE A 104 -2.91 8.39 9.28
N THR A 105 -1.64 8.57 9.62
CA THR A 105 -0.91 7.62 10.49
C THR A 105 -1.54 7.56 11.88
N GLN A 106 -1.80 8.73 12.48
CA GLN A 106 -2.45 8.81 13.78
C GLN A 106 -3.89 8.26 13.77
N PHE A 107 -4.62 8.47 12.66
CA PHE A 107 -5.93 7.90 12.43
C PHE A 107 -5.90 6.36 12.44
N ILE A 108 -4.93 5.74 11.76
CA ILE A 108 -4.76 4.28 11.79
C ILE A 108 -4.54 3.81 13.23
N PHE A 109 -3.69 4.49 14.01
CA PHE A 109 -3.47 4.16 15.41
C PHE A 109 -4.74 4.30 16.26
N ALA A 110 -5.57 5.33 16.01
CA ALA A 110 -6.84 5.50 16.71
C ALA A 110 -7.83 4.37 16.40
N ILE A 111 -7.89 3.92 15.14
CA ILE A 111 -8.70 2.75 14.73
C ILE A 111 -8.16 1.47 15.38
N GLN A 112 -6.85 1.24 15.37
CA GLN A 112 -6.23 0.08 16.02
C GLN A 112 -6.53 0.07 17.52
N LYS A 113 -6.43 1.24 18.18
CA LYS A 113 -6.80 1.40 19.58
C LYS A 113 -8.26 1.07 19.85
N GLU A 114 -9.18 1.48 18.97
CA GLU A 114 -10.61 1.21 19.14
C GLU A 114 -10.93 -0.29 19.02
N LEU A 115 -10.31 -0.96 18.05
CA LEU A 115 -10.60 -2.37 17.74
C LEU A 115 -9.85 -3.36 18.64
N PHE A 116 -8.60 -3.05 19.00
CA PHE A 116 -7.68 -4.01 19.61
C PHE A 116 -7.01 -3.51 20.90
N GLY A 117 -7.18 -2.23 21.25
CA GLY A 117 -6.45 -1.56 22.33
C GLY A 117 -4.99 -1.28 21.95
N PHE A 118 -4.16 -0.94 22.94
CA PHE A 118 -2.73 -0.72 22.75
C PHE A 118 -1.97 -2.04 22.85
N LYS A 119 -1.76 -2.68 21.70
CA LYS A 119 -0.96 -3.90 21.58
C LYS A 119 0.12 -3.67 20.51
N PRO A 120 1.42 -3.59 20.88
CA PRO A 120 2.50 -3.32 19.93
C PRO A 120 2.45 -4.21 18.70
N TRP A 121 2.22 -5.51 18.90
CA TRP A 121 2.17 -6.50 17.82
C TRP A 121 1.12 -6.19 16.73
N ILE A 122 0.01 -5.49 17.05
CA ILE A 122 -0.99 -5.07 16.05
C ILE A 122 -0.40 -4.01 15.12
N GLY A 123 0.31 -3.04 15.69
CA GLY A 123 1.03 -2.01 14.94
C GLY A 123 2.12 -2.62 14.07
N HIS A 124 2.95 -3.48 14.65
CA HIS A 124 4.00 -4.19 13.90
C HIS A 124 3.43 -5.05 12.77
N LEU A 125 2.37 -5.83 13.02
CA LEU A 125 1.72 -6.63 11.98
C LEU A 125 1.17 -5.73 10.85
N THR A 126 0.53 -4.61 11.20
CA THR A 126 0.01 -3.66 10.20
C THR A 126 1.15 -3.09 9.34
N ASN A 127 2.28 -2.74 9.95
CA ASN A 127 3.46 -2.24 9.25
C ASN A 127 4.08 -3.30 8.35
N ILE A 128 4.27 -4.52 8.84
CA ILE A 128 4.82 -5.66 8.07
C ILE A 128 3.96 -5.92 6.83
N LEU A 129 2.63 -6.02 7.00
CA LEU A 129 1.72 -6.29 5.88
C LEU A 129 1.68 -5.13 4.89
N SER A 130 1.70 -3.89 5.38
CA SER A 130 1.73 -2.69 4.53
C SER A 130 3.03 -2.60 3.73
N TYR A 131 4.16 -2.92 4.36
CA TYR A 131 5.47 -2.95 3.70
C TYR A 131 5.58 -4.09 2.67
N ALA A 132 5.11 -5.30 3.02
CA ALA A 132 5.04 -6.41 2.07
C ALA A 132 4.17 -6.10 0.86
N LEU A 133 3.03 -5.43 1.08
CA LEU A 133 2.18 -4.93 -0.01
C LEU A 133 2.89 -3.84 -0.83
N LEU A 134 3.60 -2.92 -0.18
CA LEU A 134 4.40 -1.89 -0.85
C LEU A 134 5.43 -2.52 -1.78
N MET A 135 6.08 -3.62 -1.39
CA MET A 135 7.06 -4.30 -2.26
C MET A 135 6.41 -4.83 -3.55
N VAL A 136 5.20 -5.39 -3.43
CA VAL A 136 4.43 -5.81 -4.61
C VAL A 136 4.08 -4.61 -5.48
N ILE A 137 3.55 -3.54 -4.89
CA ILE A 137 3.17 -2.32 -5.63
C ILE A 137 4.38 -1.70 -6.33
N LEU A 138 5.53 -1.63 -5.65
CA LEU A 138 6.77 -1.10 -6.18
C LEU A 138 7.25 -1.90 -7.40
N PHE A 139 7.29 -3.23 -7.29
CA PHE A 139 7.64 -4.11 -8.40
C PHE A 139 6.73 -3.88 -9.62
N LEU A 140 5.41 -3.86 -9.39
CA LEU A 140 4.43 -3.65 -10.46
C LEU A 140 4.56 -2.26 -11.10
N THR A 141 4.83 -1.25 -10.29
CA THR A 141 4.98 0.14 -10.73
C THR A 141 6.23 0.31 -11.58
N ILE A 142 7.40 -0.16 -11.12
CA ILE A 142 8.66 -0.07 -11.88
C ILE A 142 8.53 -0.86 -13.18
N LYS A 143 7.98 -2.08 -13.12
CA LYS A 143 7.77 -2.88 -14.34
C LYS A 143 6.86 -2.14 -15.32
N ALA A 144 5.75 -1.56 -14.87
CA ALA A 144 4.83 -0.81 -15.73
C ALA A 144 5.51 0.42 -16.35
N LEU A 145 6.34 1.13 -15.58
CA LEU A 145 7.13 2.28 -16.03
C LEU A 145 8.29 1.92 -16.96
N LEU A 146 8.65 0.65 -17.08
CA LEU A 146 9.72 0.20 -17.98
C LEU A 146 9.20 -0.70 -19.10
N ALA A 147 7.91 -1.02 -19.14
CA ALA A 147 7.33 -1.90 -20.15
C ALA A 147 7.18 -1.23 -21.55
N PHE A 148 7.88 -0.14 -21.80
CA PHE A 148 7.89 0.60 -23.07
C PHE A 148 9.32 0.76 -23.61
N PRO A 149 9.49 1.01 -24.93
CA PRO A 149 10.80 1.17 -25.55
C PRO A 149 11.67 2.22 -24.83
N PRO A 150 12.97 1.97 -24.63
CA PRO A 150 13.81 0.96 -25.29
C PRO A 150 13.76 -0.43 -24.66
N PHE A 151 13.04 -0.61 -23.56
CA PHE A 151 13.03 -1.87 -22.82
C PHE A 151 11.94 -2.81 -23.36
N ASN A 152 12.23 -4.11 -23.30
CA ASN A 152 11.23 -5.16 -23.49
C ASN A 152 10.68 -5.61 -22.12
N ASN A 153 9.60 -6.40 -22.15
CA ASN A 153 8.90 -6.82 -20.92
C ASN A 153 9.78 -7.67 -19.98
N GLU A 154 10.72 -8.45 -20.53
CA GLU A 154 11.64 -9.27 -19.73
C GLU A 154 12.70 -8.42 -19.01
N ASN A 155 13.29 -7.46 -19.71
CA ASN A 155 14.25 -6.52 -19.12
C ASN A 155 13.57 -5.64 -18.07
N ALA A 156 12.37 -5.12 -18.35
CA ALA A 156 11.57 -4.35 -17.41
C ALA A 156 11.29 -5.14 -16.12
N LYS A 157 10.92 -6.42 -16.27
CA LYS A 157 10.67 -7.33 -15.14
C LYS A 157 11.94 -7.57 -14.31
N LEU A 158 13.08 -7.83 -14.96
CA LEU A 158 14.35 -8.06 -14.26
C LEU A 158 14.79 -6.82 -13.48
N ILE A 159 14.76 -5.65 -14.11
CA ILE A 159 15.13 -4.37 -13.48
C ILE A 159 14.20 -4.09 -12.30
N ALA A 160 12.88 -4.21 -12.50
CA ALA A 160 11.90 -4.01 -11.44
C ALA A 160 12.16 -4.95 -10.25
N PHE A 161 12.43 -6.23 -10.52
CA PHE A 161 12.70 -7.21 -9.47
C PHE A 161 13.96 -6.88 -8.67
N ILE A 162 15.08 -6.57 -9.34
CA ILE A 162 16.34 -6.22 -8.68
C ILE A 162 16.18 -4.92 -7.88
N SER A 163 15.56 -3.88 -8.46
CA SER A 163 15.30 -2.62 -7.76
C SER A 163 14.43 -2.81 -6.52
N THR A 164 13.39 -3.64 -6.59
CA THR A 164 12.57 -3.96 -5.42
C THR A 164 13.35 -4.73 -4.36
N LEU A 165 14.21 -5.68 -4.75
CA LEU A 165 15.07 -6.37 -3.77
C LEU A 165 16.06 -5.42 -3.09
N LEU A 166 16.72 -4.54 -3.85
CA LEU A 166 17.63 -3.54 -3.29
C LEU A 166 16.91 -2.62 -2.29
N TYR A 167 15.70 -2.19 -2.61
CA TYR A 167 14.86 -1.42 -1.69
C TYR A 167 14.46 -2.23 -0.47
N LEU A 168 14.02 -3.48 -0.67
CA LEU A 168 13.56 -4.38 0.39
C LEU A 168 14.63 -4.56 1.49
N PHE A 169 15.89 -4.75 1.09
CA PHE A 169 17.03 -4.97 1.98
C PHE A 169 17.72 -3.67 2.44
N HIS A 170 17.22 -2.50 2.05
CA HIS A 170 17.93 -1.25 2.32
C HIS A 170 17.96 -0.96 3.84
N PRO A 171 19.14 -0.75 4.46
CA PRO A 171 19.27 -0.58 5.92
C PRO A 171 18.50 0.61 6.50
N ILE A 172 18.20 1.62 5.67
CA ILE A 172 17.39 2.81 6.05
C ILE A 172 16.00 2.44 6.60
N HIS A 173 15.52 1.23 6.36
CA HIS A 173 14.24 0.76 6.88
C HIS A 173 14.34 0.18 8.30
N THR A 174 15.55 0.07 8.84
CA THR A 174 15.85 -0.47 10.16
C THR A 174 16.71 0.47 11.01
N GLU A 175 17.12 1.62 10.47
CA GLU A 175 17.81 2.64 11.26
C GLU A 175 16.83 3.31 12.24
N VAL A 176 17.33 3.60 13.44
CA VAL A 176 16.62 4.28 14.53
C VAL A 176 17.49 5.42 15.01
#